data_AF-A0A0G0LZ61-F1
#
_entry.id   AF-A0A0G0LZ61-F1
#
_cell.length_a   1.000
_cell.length_b   1.000
_cell.length_c   1.000
_cell.angle_alpha   90.00
_cell.angle_beta   90.00
_cell.angle_gamma   90.00
#
_symmetry.space_group_name_H-M   'P 1'
#
loop_
_entity.id
_entity.type
_entity.pdbx_description
1 polymer ?
#
loop_
_entity_poly.entity_id
_entity_poly.type
_entity_poly.pdbx_seq_one_letter_code
_entity_poly.pdbx_strand_id
1 'polypeptide(L)'
;MKFIIVSGGVVSGLGKGTISASLALLLKSQGFRVTPVKIDMYLNVDAGTIRPQEHGEVFVTQDGMETDEDLGHYERFLHENLVRENYITTGQIYQEV
;
A
#
# COMPACT_ATOMS: atom_id res chain seq x y z
N MET A 1 -6.87 9.00 -17.31
CA MET A 1 -6.36 8.18 -16.19
C MET A 1 -5.19 7.35 -16.70
N LYS A 2 -4.09 7.27 -15.96
CA LYS A 2 -2.87 6.53 -16.33
C LYS A 2 -2.48 5.65 -15.15
N PHE A 3 -1.92 4.48 -15.42
CA PHE A 3 -1.48 3.54 -14.41
C PHE A 3 0.03 3.30 -14.56
N ILE A 4 0.72 3.30 -13.43
CA ILE A 4 2.13 2.90 -13.33
C ILE A 4 2.13 1.65 -12.45
N ILE A 5 2.58 0.53 -13.01
CA ILE A 5 2.64 -0.74 -12.29
C ILE A 5 4.07 -0.96 -11.80
N VAL A 6 4.22 -1.12 -10.49
CA VAL A 6 5.50 -1.45 -9.86
C VAL A 6 5.47 -2.92 -9.44
N SER A 7 6.22 -3.76 -10.15
CA SER A 7 6.37 -5.18 -9.84
C SER A 7 7.73 -5.49 -9.22
N GLY A 8 7.78 -6.47 -8.31
CA GLY A 8 9.01 -6.97 -7.72
C GLY A 8 9.50 -8.27 -8.34
N GLY A 9 10.82 -8.43 -8.46
CA GLY A 9 11.46 -9.70 -8.81
C GLY A 9 12.59 -10.05 -7.83
N VAL A 10 13.06 -11.30 -7.91
CA VAL A 10 14.19 -11.84 -7.14
C VAL A 10 13.91 -12.05 -5.65
N VAL A 11 13.79 -10.99 -4.85
CA VAL A 11 13.67 -11.06 -3.39
C VAL A 11 12.72 -9.97 -2.86
N SER A 12 11.93 -10.31 -1.82
CA SER A 12 11.11 -9.32 -1.10
C SER A 12 11.97 -8.47 -0.14
N GLY A 13 11.53 -7.26 0.19
CA GLY A 13 12.26 -6.35 1.09
C GLY A 13 13.32 -5.46 0.42
N LEU A 14 13.48 -5.47 -0.90
CA LEU A 14 14.41 -4.59 -1.63
C LEU A 14 14.00 -3.09 -1.68
N GLY A 15 12.92 -2.69 -0.98
CA GLY A 15 12.49 -1.28 -0.93
C GLY A 15 11.47 -0.85 -2.00
N LYS A 16 10.65 -1.79 -2.50
CA LYS A 16 9.62 -1.50 -3.52
C LYS A 16 8.60 -0.45 -3.05
N GLY A 17 8.17 -0.52 -1.79
CA GLY A 17 7.27 0.47 -1.18
C GLY A 17 7.89 1.87 -1.20
N THR A 18 9.12 2.01 -0.70
CA THR A 18 9.86 3.29 -0.68
C THR A 18 10.10 3.86 -2.08
N ILE A 19 10.45 3.03 -3.06
CA ILE A 19 10.62 3.46 -4.46
C ILE A 19 9.28 3.96 -5.03
N SER A 20 8.19 3.23 -4.78
CA SER A 20 6.85 3.61 -5.25
C SER A 20 6.39 4.93 -4.62
N ALA A 21 6.63 5.11 -3.32
CA ALA A 21 6.35 6.34 -2.58
C ALA A 21 7.14 7.53 -3.14
N SER A 22 8.45 7.33 -3.41
CA SER A 22 9.33 8.35 -3.98
C SER A 22 8.90 8.77 -5.38
N LEU A 23 8.52 7.81 -6.23
CA LEU A 23 8.01 8.09 -7.57
C LEU A 23 6.69 8.88 -7.51
N ALA A 24 5.78 8.49 -6.62
CA ALA A 24 4.52 9.19 -6.41
C ALA A 24 4.74 10.65 -5.96
N LEU A 25 5.68 10.88 -5.03
CA LEU A 25 6.07 12.22 -4.58
C LEU A 25 6.64 13.06 -5.72
N LEU A 26 7.53 12.51 -6.55
CA LEU A 26 8.09 13.23 -7.70
C LEU A 26 6.99 13.63 -8.70
N LEU A 27 6.09 12.71 -9.05
CA LEU A 27 4.97 13.02 -9.93
C LEU A 27 4.05 14.10 -9.32
N LYS A 28 3.74 14.00 -8.01
CA LYS A 28 2.98 15.02 -7.29
C LYS A 28 3.66 16.39 -7.35
N SER A 29 4.99 16.45 -7.17
CA SER A 29 5.76 17.70 -7.26
C SER A 29 5.72 18.35 -8.65
N GLN A 30 5.44 17.57 -9.70
CA GLN A 30 5.23 18.08 -11.06
C GLN A 30 3.78 18.50 -11.34
N GLY A 31 2.91 18.53 -10.31
CA GLY A 31 1.52 18.95 -10.41
C GLY A 31 0.55 17.86 -10.85
N PHE A 32 0.99 16.60 -10.92
CA PHE A 32 0.08 15.48 -11.21
C PHE A 32 -0.69 15.08 -9.94
N ARG A 33 -1.96 14.72 -10.10
CA ARG A 33 -2.72 14.00 -9.07
C ARG A 33 -2.33 12.52 -9.11
N VAL A 34 -1.85 12.00 -7.99
CA VAL A 34 -1.33 10.64 -7.85
C VAL A 34 -1.95 10.00 -6.62
N THR A 35 -2.35 8.74 -6.74
CA THR A 35 -2.80 7.94 -5.60
C THR A 35 -2.17 6.55 -5.72
N PRO A 36 -1.35 6.12 -4.73
CA PRO A 36 -0.75 4.79 -4.73
C PRO A 36 -1.76 3.76 -4.23
N VAL A 37 -1.67 2.54 -4.75
CA VAL A 37 -2.48 1.40 -4.32
C VAL A 37 -1.53 0.24 -4.02
N LYS A 38 -1.65 -0.34 -2.83
CA LYS A 38 -0.94 -1.57 -2.45
C LYS A 38 -1.84 -2.77 -2.73
N ILE A 39 -1.28 -3.77 -3.40
CA ILE A 39 -1.95 -5.04 -3.66
C ILE A 39 -1.13 -6.14 -2.99
N ASP A 40 -1.72 -6.77 -1.97
CA ASP A 40 -1.12 -7.88 -1.23
C ASP A 40 -1.68 -9.21 -1.70
N MET A 41 -0.79 -10.19 -1.75
CA MET A 41 -1.11 -11.54 -2.21
C MET A 41 -1.64 -12.43 -1.07
N TYR A 42 -1.76 -11.90 0.15
CA TYR A 42 -2.22 -12.62 1.32
C TYR A 42 -3.73 -12.91 1.26
N LEU A 43 -4.11 -14.06 1.83
CA LEU A 43 -5.52 -14.47 1.97
C LEU A 43 -6.23 -13.79 3.14
N ASN A 44 -5.50 -13.11 4.01
CA ASN A 44 -6.08 -12.27 5.04
C ASN A 44 -6.86 -11.13 4.39
N VAL A 45 -8.06 -10.84 4.91
CA VAL A 45 -8.91 -9.74 4.40
C VAL A 45 -8.28 -8.39 4.70
N ASP A 46 -7.61 -8.27 5.84
CA ASP A 46 -6.87 -7.11 6.32
C ASP A 46 -5.54 -7.55 6.94
N ALA A 47 -4.73 -6.58 7.35
CA ALA A 47 -3.47 -6.86 8.04
C ALA A 47 -3.64 -7.20 9.54
N GLY A 48 -4.82 -6.98 10.13
CA GLY A 48 -5.05 -7.06 11.59
C GLY A 48 -4.87 -8.46 12.18
N THR A 49 -4.99 -9.50 11.36
CA THR A 49 -4.79 -10.90 11.78
C THR A 49 -3.35 -11.41 11.59
N ILE A 50 -2.46 -10.59 11.04
CA ILE A 50 -1.06 -10.93 10.80
C ILE A 50 -0.22 -10.58 12.03
N ARG A 51 0.73 -11.44 12.41
CA ARG A 51 1.62 -11.19 13.56
C ARG A 51 2.62 -10.05 13.24
N PRO A 52 2.57 -8.89 13.91
CA PRO A 52 3.41 -7.75 13.51
C PRO A 52 4.91 -7.97 13.70
N GLN A 53 5.29 -8.75 14.71
CA GLN A 53 6.71 -9.04 14.99
C GLN A 53 7.39 -9.85 13.87
N GLU A 54 6.62 -10.54 13.04
CA GLU A 54 7.13 -11.41 11.96
C GLU A 54 6.95 -10.77 10.58
N HIS A 55 5.95 -9.91 10.40
CA HIS A 55 5.50 -9.46 9.08
C HIS A 55 5.52 -7.95 8.86
N GLY A 56 5.88 -7.15 9.88
CA GLY A 56 5.84 -5.69 9.80
C GLY A 56 4.66 -5.09 10.56
N GLU A 57 4.64 -3.76 10.68
CA GLU A 57 3.57 -3.08 11.41
C GLU A 57 2.23 -3.15 10.66
N VAL A 58 1.14 -3.11 11.43
CA VAL A 58 -0.20 -2.84 10.87
C VAL A 58 -0.39 -1.33 10.86
N PHE A 59 -0.57 -0.76 9.68
CA PHE A 59 -0.89 0.65 9.52
C PHE A 59 -2.41 0.84 9.55
N VAL A 60 -2.89 1.87 10.24
CA VAL A 60 -4.33 2.18 10.31
C VAL A 60 -4.59 3.51 9.63
N THR A 61 -5.36 3.46 8.56
CA THR A 61 -5.80 4.64 7.78
C THR A 61 -6.86 5.45 8.52
N GLN A 62 -7.10 6.68 8.09
CA GLN A 62 -8.07 7.58 8.76
C GLN A 62 -9.51 7.01 8.77
N ASP A 63 -9.90 6.24 7.74
CA ASP A 63 -11.20 5.59 7.63
C ASP A 63 -11.26 4.23 8.37
N GLY A 64 -10.21 3.88 9.12
CA GLY A 64 -10.17 2.73 10.02
C GLY A 64 -9.81 1.41 9.35
N MET A 65 -9.29 1.42 8.12
CA MET A 65 -8.78 0.20 7.50
C MET A 65 -7.43 -0.19 8.10
N GLU A 66 -7.29 -1.45 8.52
CA GLU A 66 -6.04 -2.08 8.94
C GLU A 66 -5.28 -2.62 7.72
N THR A 67 -4.10 -2.06 7.44
CA THR A 67 -3.38 -2.26 6.19
C THR A 67 -1.92 -2.62 6.43
N ASP A 68 -1.24 -3.04 5.37
CA ASP A 68 0.22 -3.19 5.34
C ASP A 68 0.94 -1.86 5.58
N GLU A 69 2.15 -1.93 6.15
CA GLU A 69 3.00 -0.79 6.51
C GLU A 69 3.36 0.14 5.33
N ASP A 70 3.31 -0.35 4.08
CA ASP A 70 3.59 0.46 2.90
C ASP A 70 2.61 1.62 2.73
N LEU A 71 1.36 1.51 3.22
CA LEU A 71 0.44 2.65 3.19
C LEU A 71 0.93 3.79 4.08
N GLY A 72 1.52 3.47 5.24
CA GLY A 72 2.18 4.46 6.09
C GLY A 72 3.37 5.11 5.38
N HIS A 73 4.15 4.36 4.60
CA HIS A 73 5.20 4.95 3.76
C HIS A 73 4.62 5.93 2.74
N TYR A 74 3.53 5.58 2.07
CA TYR A 74 2.89 6.44 1.09
C TYR A 74 2.35 7.74 1.72
N GLU A 75 1.62 7.66 2.82
CA GLU A 75 1.10 8.86 3.51
C GLU A 75 2.24 9.77 3.98
N ARG A 76 3.31 9.21 4.55
CA ARG A 76 4.47 9.98 5.01
C ARG A 76 5.18 10.71 3.87
N PHE A 77 5.28 10.11 2.69
CA PHE A 77 5.90 10.74 1.52
C PHE A 77 4.98 11.75 0.86
N LEU A 78 3.68 11.45 0.75
CA LEU A 78 2.73 12.28 0.02
C LEU A 78 2.13 13.39 0.87
N HIS A 79 2.19 13.30 2.19
CA HIS A 79 1.48 14.20 3.12
C HIS A 79 -0.02 14.26 2.83
N GLU A 80 -0.61 13.11 2.51
CA GLU A 80 -2.04 12.94 2.21
C GLU A 80 -2.52 11.63 2.82
N ASN A 81 -3.76 11.62 3.29
CA ASN A 81 -4.39 10.43 3.83
C ASN A 81 -4.84 9.52 2.70
N LEU A 82 -4.56 8.23 2.84
CA LEU A 82 -5.10 7.18 2.01
C LEU A 82 -6.33 6.57 2.70
N VAL A 83 -7.11 5.86 1.92
CA VAL A 83 -8.37 5.24 2.34
C VAL A 83 -8.35 3.75 1.99
N ARG A 84 -9.36 3.02 2.42
CA ARG A 84 -9.47 1.57 2.19
C ARG A 84 -9.33 1.16 0.73
N GLU A 85 -9.74 1.99 -0.23
CA GLU A 85 -9.61 1.70 -1.67
C GLU A 85 -8.14 1.66 -2.13
N ASN A 86 -7.21 2.17 -1.33
CA ASN A 86 -5.77 2.09 -1.60
C ASN A 86 -5.13 0.77 -1.15
N TYR A 87 -5.89 -0.13 -0.51
CA TYR A 87 -5.39 -1.40 0.00
C TYR A 87 -6.25 -2.56 -0.49
N ILE A 88 -5.65 -3.45 -1.29
CA ILE A 88 -6.32 -4.61 -1.88
C ILE A 88 -5.59 -5.88 -1.45
N THR A 89 -6.32 -6.90 -0.98
CA THR A 89 -5.77 -8.22 -0.65
C THR A 89 -6.48 -9.31 -1.44
N THR A 90 -5.82 -10.46 -1.65
CA THR A 90 -6.48 -11.65 -2.22
C THR A 90 -7.68 -12.06 -1.34
N GLY A 91 -7.56 -11.94 -0.02
CA GLY A 91 -8.64 -12.27 0.93
C GLY A 91 -9.93 -11.48 0.69
N GLN A 92 -9.82 -10.17 0.46
CA GLN A 92 -10.97 -9.32 0.13
C GLN A 92 -11.67 -9.79 -1.14
N ILE A 93 -10.90 -10.08 -2.19
CA ILE A 93 -11.45 -10.54 -3.47
C ILE A 93 -12.18 -11.87 -3.32
N TYR A 94 -11.63 -12.81 -2.55
CA TYR A 94 -12.24 -14.12 -2.34
C TYR A 94 -13.49 -14.06 -1.44
N GLN A 95 -13.62 -13.04 -0.59
CA GLN A 95 -14.80 -12.85 0.26
C GLN A 95 -15.97 -12.22 -0.51
N GLU A 96 -15.68 -11.41 -1.53
CA GLU A 96 -16.70 -10.72 -2.33
C GLU A 96 -17.37 -11.64 -3.36
N VAL A 97 -16.66 -12.69 -3.81
CA VAL A 97 -17.13 -13.68 -4.80
C VAL A 97 -17.90 -14.82 -4.13
#